data_AF-A0A9J6GXB4-F1
#
_entry.id   AF-A0A9J6GXB4-F1
#
_cell.length_a   1.000
_cell.length_b   1.000
_cell.length_c   1.000
_cell.angle_alpha   90.00
_cell.angle_beta   90.00
_cell.angle_gamma   90.00
#
_symmetry.space_group_name_H-M   'P 1'
#
loop_
_entity.id
_entity.type
_entity.pdbx_description
1 polymer ?
#
loop_
_entity_poly.entity_id
_entity_poly.type
_entity_poly.pdbx_seq_one_letter_code
_entity_poly.pdbx_strand_id
1 'polypeptide(L)' 'MGRFGHKVETYKITTQDGYFLELDRIPGPKDSNTTGRRPPVLVVHGIAMNAGCWVANYPSQSPGKRTELCV' A
#
# COMPACT_ATOMS: atom_id res chain seq x y z
N MET A 1 -5.13 -11.33 1.80
CA MET A 1 -5.52 -10.76 3.11
C MET A 1 -4.38 -10.96 4.09
N GLY A 2 -3.72 -9.88 4.51
CA GLY A 2 -2.52 -9.96 5.36
C GLY A 2 -2.84 -10.30 6.82
N ARG A 3 -1.86 -10.88 7.51
CA ARG A 3 -1.86 -11.29 8.93
C ARG A 3 -2.48 -10.29 9.92
N PHE A 4 -2.49 -9.00 9.58
CA PHE A 4 -2.93 -7.91 10.46
C PHE A 4 -4.21 -7.18 10.00
N GLY A 5 -4.94 -7.73 9.03
CA GLY A 5 -6.27 -7.21 8.66
C GLY A 5 -6.27 -5.87 7.92
N HIS A 6 -5.18 -5.49 7.27
CA HIS A 6 -5.16 -4.31 6.39
C HIS A 6 -6.17 -4.49 5.25
N LYS A 7 -6.99 -3.48 5.01
CA LYS A 7 -7.74 -3.37 3.76
C LYS A 7 -6.73 -3.08 2.65
N VAL A 8 -6.70 -3.92 1.62
CA VAL A 8 -5.81 -3.78 0.47
C VAL A 8 -6.68 -3.69 -0.80
N GLU A 9 -6.32 -2.76 -1.66
CA GLU A 9 -6.87 -2.59 -3.01
C GLU A 9 -5.75 -2.88 -4.00
N THR A 10 -5.97 -3.82 -4.91
CA THR A 10 -4.94 -4.26 -5.86
C THR A 10 -5.25 -3.72 -7.26
N TYR A 11 -4.24 -3.15 -7.92
CA TYR A 11 -4.35 -2.55 -9.25
C TYR A 11 -3.41 -3.23 -10.23
N LYS A 12 -3.93 -3.65 -11.37
CA LYS A 12 -3.11 -4.19 -12.47
C LYS A 12 -2.85 -3.08 -13.48
N ILE A 13 -1.59 -2.84 -13.78
CA ILE A 13 -1.14 -1.76 -14.65
C ILE A 13 -0.25 -2.35 -15.73
N THR A 14 -0.45 -1.91 -16.97
CA THR A 14 0.48 -2.17 -18.07
C THR A 14 1.28 -0.88 -18.31
N THR A 15 2.60 -1.00 -18.22
CA THR A 15 3.53 0.09 -18.54
C THR A 15 3.56 0.36 -20.05
N GLN A 16 4.09 1.52 -20.45
CA GLN A 16 4.15 1.89 -21.87
C GLN A 16 4.98 0.92 -22.72
N ASP A 17 5.99 0.29 -22.12
CA ASP A 17 6.89 -0.69 -22.72
C ASP A 17 6.39 -2.15 -22.55
N GLY A 18 5.18 -2.35 -22.02
CA GLY A 18 4.48 -3.63 -22.07
C GLY A 18 4.66 -4.55 -20.85
N TYR A 19 5.33 -4.11 -19.79
CA TYR A 19 5.39 -4.85 -18.53
C TYR A 19 4.07 -4.77 -17.76
N PHE A 20 3.63 -5.91 -17.22
CA PHE A 20 2.49 -6.01 -16.31
C PHE A 20 2.96 -5.88 -14.87
N LEU A 21 2.42 -4.88 -14.18
CA LEU A 21 2.68 -4.60 -12.78
C LEU A 21 1.39 -4.80 -11.97
N GLU A 22 1.55 -5.24 -10.73
CA GLU A 22 0.49 -5.26 -9.73
C GLU A 22 0.91 -4.32 -8.60
N LEU A 23 0.05 -3.34 -8.28
CA LEU A 23 0.25 -2.41 -7.17
C LEU A 23 -0.71 -2.73 -6.04
N ASP A 24 -0.22 -2.68 -4.81
CA ASP A 24 -1.02 -2.88 -3.61
C ASP A 24 -1.24 -1.53 -2.91
N ARG A 25 -2.50 -1.14 -2.71
CA ARG A 25 -2.88 0.11 -2.04
C ARG A 25 -3.54 -0.15 -0.69
N ILE A 26 -3.06 0.53 0.35
CA ILE A 26 -3.67 0.56 1.67
C ILE A 26 -4.35 1.92 1.84
N PRO A 27 -5.70 2.03 1.75
CA PRO A 27 -6.43 3.31 1.79
C PRO A 27 -6.50 3.98 3.18
N GLY A 28 -5.96 3.33 4.23
CA GLY A 28 -6.14 3.72 5.62
C GLY A 28 -7.56 3.49 6.16
N PRO A 29 -7.82 3.79 7.45
CA PRO A 29 -9.13 3.62 8.07
C PRO A 29 -10.22 4.49 7.42
N LYS A 30 -11.45 3.97 7.38
CA LYS A 30 -12.64 4.70 6.89
C LYS A 30 -13.17 5.75 7.89
N ASP A 31 -12.49 5.98 9.02
CA ASP A 31 -13.02 6.84 10.09
C ASP A 31 -13.42 8.22 9.54
N SER A 32 -14.70 8.52 9.77
CA SER A 32 -15.54 9.54 9.14
C SER A 32 -15.17 11.00 9.45
N ASN A 33 -14.00 11.24 10.07
CA ASN A 33 -13.62 12.55 10.58
C ASN A 33 -12.45 13.20 9.83
N THR A 34 -11.88 12.54 8.82
CA THR A 34 -10.98 13.20 7.86
C THR A 34 -11.78 13.62 6.63
N THR A 35 -12.32 14.83 6.67
CA THR A 35 -13.06 15.47 5.56
C THR A 35 -12.17 15.86 4.37
N GLY A 36 -10.89 15.49 4.38
CA GLY A 36 -9.90 15.83 3.34
C GLY A 36 -9.31 14.60 2.65
N ARG A 37 -8.94 14.77 1.37
CA ARG A 37 -8.18 13.79 0.57
C ARG A 37 -6.84 13.53 1.25
N ARG A 38 -6.56 12.29 1.63
CA ARG A 38 -5.25 11.92 2.21
C ARG A 38 -4.19 11.99 1.11
N PRO A 39 -3.01 12.57 1.37
CA PRO A 39 -1.92 12.54 0.41
C PRO A 39 -1.49 11.08 0.16
N PRO A 40 -1.47 10.60 -1.09
CA PRO A 40 -0.95 9.28 -1.41
C PRO A 40 0.57 9.27 -1.24
N VAL A 41 1.11 8.16 -0.71
CA VAL A 41 2.55 7.92 -0.64
C VAL A 41 2.87 6.66 -1.45
N LEU A 42 3.76 6.80 -2.43
CA LEU A 42 4.32 5.67 -3.16
C LEU A 42 5.60 5.20 -2.46
N VAL A 43 5.69 3.91 -2.16
CA VAL A 43 6.87 3.30 -1.55
C VAL A 43 7.35 2.16 -2.44
N VAL A 44 8.59 2.24 -2.90
CA VAL A 44 9.18 1.27 -3.83
C VAL A 44 10.14 0.37 -3.07
N HIS A 45 10.01 -0.94 -3.24
CA HIS A 45 10.89 -1.91 -2.59
C HIS A 45 12.32 -1.89 -3.17
N GLY A 46 13.27 -2.49 -2.44
CA GLY A 46 14.65 -2.66 -2.88
C GLY A 46 14.84 -3.77 -3.92
N ILE A 47 16.09 -3.97 -4.35
CA ILE A 47 16.46 -5.05 -5.27
C ILE A 47 16.11 -6.41 -4.65
N ALA A 48 15.52 -7.32 -5.44
CA ALA A 48 15.12 -8.67 -5.02
C ALA A 48 14.09 -8.71 -3.87
N MET A 49 13.19 -7.71 -3.82
CA MET A 49 12.11 -7.60 -2.83
C MET A 49 10.74 -7.43 -3.53
N ASN A 50 9.67 -7.29 -2.74
CA ASN A 50 8.31 -6.97 -3.21
C ASN A 50 7.59 -6.04 -2.23
N ALA A 51 6.37 -5.60 -2.56
CA ALA A 51 5.50 -4.74 -1.75
C ALA A 51 5.35 -5.19 -0.27
N GLY A 52 5.43 -6.50 -0.03
CA GLY A 52 5.29 -7.11 1.30
C GLY A 52 6.34 -6.65 2.32
N CYS A 53 7.50 -6.15 1.89
CA CYS A 53 8.55 -5.70 2.80
C CYS A 53 8.10 -4.54 3.71
N TRP A 54 7.16 -3.73 3.24
CA TRP A 54 6.64 -2.57 3.98
C TRP A 54 5.55 -2.93 5.00
N VAL A 55 5.10 -4.18 5.00
CA VAL A 55 4.03 -4.66 5.90
C VAL A 55 4.40 -5.96 6.62
N ALA A 56 5.68 -6.35 6.58
CA ALA A 56 6.17 -7.58 7.20
C ALA A 56 6.17 -7.52 8.74
N ASN A 57 6.30 -6.32 9.33
CA ASN A 57 6.30 -6.09 10.77
C ASN A 57 4.89 -5.83 11.32
N TYR A 58 4.77 -5.71 12.65
CA TYR A 58 3.53 -5.32 13.31
C TYR A 58 3.01 -3.96 12.80
N PRO A 59 1.68 -3.69 12.81
CA PRO A 59 1.11 -2.44 12.30
C PRO A 59 1.63 -1.16 12.97
N SER A 60 2.20 -1.24 14.17
CA SER A 60 2.85 -0.11 14.86
C SER A 60 4.26 0.19 14.35
N GLN A 61 4.87 -0.75 13.62
CA GLN A 61 6.24 -0.68 13.08
C GLN A 61 6.25 -0.65 11.54
N SER A 62 5.07 -0.64 10.94
CA SER A 62 4.87 -0.61 9.49
C SER A 62 4.06 0.65 9.14
N PRO A 63 4.33 1.32 8.01
CA PRO A 63 3.66 2.57 7.65
C PRO A 63 2.15 2.42 7.40
N GLY A 64 1.64 1.21 7.10
CA GLY A 64 0.27 0.94 6.62
C GLY A 64 -0.91 1.15 7.59
N LYS A 65 -0.73 1.83 8.73
CA LYS A 65 -1.80 2.04 9.73
C LYS A 65 -2.54 3.38 9.60
N ARG A 66 -1.87 4.43 9.13
CA ARG A 66 -2.40 5.82 9.19
C ARG A 66 -2.30 6.61 7.89
N THR A 67 -1.64 6.06 6.89
CA THR A 67 -1.38 6.71 5.61
C THR A 67 -2.02 5.94 4.47
N GLU A 68 -2.31 6.67 3.38
CA GLU A 68 -2.63 6.07 2.11
C GLU A 68 -1.31 5.66 1.43
N LEU A 69 -1.06 4.35 1.35
CA LEU A 69 0.19 3.82 0.79
C LEU A 69 -0.09 3.04 -0.48
N CYS A 70 0.71 3.27 -1.52
CA CYS A 70 0.90 2.35 -2.63
C CYS A 70 2.25 1.68 -2.44
N VAL A 71 2.24 0.35 -2.29
CA VAL A 71 3.42 -0.50 -2.15
C VAL A 71 3.65 -1.34 -3.40
#